data_AF-A0A370UD25-F1
#
_entry.id   AF-A0A370UD25-F1
#
_cell.length_a   1.000
_cell.length_b   1.000
_cell.length_c   1.000
_cell.angle_alpha   90.00
_cell.angle_beta   90.00
_cell.angle_gamma   90.00
#
_symmetry.space_group_name_H-M   'P 1'
#
loop_
_entity.id
_entity.type
_entity.pdbx_description
1 polymer ?
#
loop_
_entity_poly.entity_id
_entity_poly.type
_entity_poly.pdbx_seq_one_letter_code
_entity_poly.pdbx_strand_id
1 'polypeptide(L)' 'MKKFEYKIVDTRDVESAGLFKGRKREDVEAHLNSLGAEGWELVNVDFRELEGRLEFAGVMKKQR' A
#
# COMPACT_ATOMS: atom_id res chain seq x y z
N MET A 1 -26.52 4.87 9.27
CA MET A 1 -25.42 5.16 8.31
C MET A 1 -24.22 4.29 8.65
N LYS A 2 -23.55 3.73 7.64
CA LYS A 2 -22.29 3.00 7.85
C LYS A 2 -21.20 3.95 8.36
N LYS A 3 -20.34 3.48 9.26
CA LYS A 3 -19.14 4.19 9.73
C LYS A 3 -17.91 3.57 9.09
N PHE A 4 -16.90 4.37 8.82
CA PHE A 4 -15.68 3.93 8.15
C PHE A 4 -14.44 4.40 8.91
N GLU A 5 -13.43 3.55 8.92
CA GLU A 5 -12.06 3.87 9.28
C GLU A 5 -11.25 4.04 8.00
N TYR A 6 -10.30 4.98 8.00
CA TYR A 6 -9.45 5.27 6.84
C TYR A 6 -8.00 5.13 7.23
N LYS A 7 -7.20 4.64 6.29
CA LYS A 7 -5.75 4.45 6.43
C LYS A 7 -5.06 5.02 5.20
N ILE A 8 -4.08 5.89 5.40
CA ILE A 8 -3.14 6.28 4.35
C ILE A 8 -2.09 5.18 4.29
N VAL A 9 -1.79 4.72 3.08
CA VAL A 9 -0.75 3.71 2.83
C VAL A 9 0.19 4.24 1.77
N ASP A 10 1.48 4.04 1.96
CA ASP A 10 2.47 4.39 0.96
C ASP A 10 3.64 3.41 0.97
N THR A 11 4.58 3.63 0.05
CA THR A 11 5.71 2.74 -0.15
C THR A 11 6.56 2.54 1.11
N ARG A 12 6.57 3.50 2.04
CA ARG A 12 7.32 3.39 3.30
C ARG A 12 6.74 2.32 4.24
N ASP A 13 5.46 1.99 4.09
CA ASP A 13 4.77 0.95 4.86
C ASP A 13 5.10 -0.48 4.35
N VAL A 14 5.74 -0.57 3.18
CA VAL A 14 6.18 -1.85 2.60
C VAL A 14 7.58 -2.17 3.11
N GLU A 15 7.73 -3.33 3.77
CA GLU A 15 9.03 -3.85 4.17
C GLU A 15 9.91 -4.07 2.93
N SER A 16 11.15 -3.57 2.95
CA SER A 16 12.09 -3.82 1.85
C SER A 16 12.89 -5.10 2.11
N ALA A 17 13.35 -5.75 1.03
CA ALA A 17 14.24 -6.90 1.09
C ALA A 17 15.68 -6.57 1.59
N GLY A 18 15.87 -5.50 2.37
CA GLY A 18 17.13 -5.03 2.95
C GLY A 18 17.49 -3.58 2.57
N LEU A 19 18.43 -2.96 3.31
CA LEU A 19 18.83 -1.54 3.19
C LEU A 19 19.33 -1.13 1.77
N PHE A 20 19.80 -2.11 0.99
CA PHE A 20 20.41 -1.89 -0.34
C PHE A 20 19.62 -2.51 -1.49
N LYS A 21 18.52 -3.21 -1.22
CA LYS A 21 17.66 -3.78 -2.25
C LYS A 21 16.40 -2.92 -2.33
N GLY A 22 16.19 -2.28 -3.47
CA GLY A 22 14.93 -1.59 -3.75
C GLY A 22 13.75 -2.53 -3.60
N ARG A 23 12.57 -1.96 -3.30
CA ARG A 23 11.33 -2.74 -3.24
C ARG A 23 10.99 -3.26 -4.62
N LYS A 24 10.63 -4.53 -4.68
CA LYS A 24 10.09 -5.11 -5.90
C LYS A 24 8.59 -4.88 -5.96
N ARG A 25 8.01 -5.10 -7.13
CA ARG A 25 6.57 -5.02 -7.33
C ARG A 25 5.82 -6.00 -6.42
N GLU A 26 6.36 -7.20 -6.27
CA GLU A 26 5.75 -8.27 -5.47
C GLU A 26 5.66 -7.89 -3.99
N ASP A 27 6.60 -7.08 -3.48
CA ASP A 27 6.57 -6.60 -2.09
C ASP A 27 5.38 -5.64 -1.87
N VAL A 28 5.14 -4.75 -2.84
CA VAL A 28 4.00 -3.82 -2.82
C VAL A 28 2.68 -4.59 -2.94
N GLU A 29 2.60 -5.55 -3.87
CA GLU A 29 1.42 -6.39 -4.05
C GLU A 29 1.10 -7.21 -2.79
N ALA A 30 2.11 -7.84 -2.18
CA ALA A 30 1.95 -8.60 -0.94
C ALA A 30 1.41 -7.73 0.20
N HIS A 31 1.93 -6.51 0.35
CA HIS A 31 1.46 -5.57 1.37
C HIS A 31 0.00 -5.13 1.15
N LEU A 32 -0.38 -4.76 -0.08
CA LEU A 32 -1.76 -4.37 -0.37
C LEU A 32 -2.74 -5.55 -0.19
N ASN A 33 -2.31 -6.76 -0.57
CA ASN A 33 -3.10 -7.97 -0.38
C ASN A 33 -3.30 -8.33 1.09
N SER A 34 -2.29 -8.16 1.95
CA SER A 34 -2.44 -8.43 3.39
C SER A 34 -3.47 -7.48 4.03
N LEU A 35 -3.45 -6.21 3.66
CA LEU A 35 -4.45 -5.23 4.08
C LEU A 35 -5.86 -5.61 3.59
N GLY A 36 -5.96 -6.09 2.34
CA GLY A 36 -7.19 -6.64 1.79
C GLY A 36 -7.74 -7.81 2.62
N ALA A 37 -6.87 -8.74 3.04
CA ALA A 37 -7.22 -9.87 3.89
C ALA A 37 -7.69 -9.44 5.30
N GLU A 38 -7.18 -8.32 5.81
CA GLU A 38 -7.67 -7.69 7.04
C GLU A 38 -9.01 -6.95 6.88
N GLY A 39 -9.56 -6.89 5.68
CA GLY A 39 -10.83 -6.22 5.36
C GLY A 39 -10.70 -4.74 5.02
N TRP A 40 -9.50 -4.26 4.67
CA TRP A 40 -9.32 -2.93 4.09
C TRP A 40 -9.62 -2.95 2.59
N GLU A 41 -10.40 -1.99 2.13
CA GLU A 41 -10.72 -1.76 0.73
C GLU A 41 -9.87 -0.61 0.20
N LEU A 42 -9.20 -0.80 -0.94
CA LEU A 42 -8.46 0.26 -1.62
C LEU A 42 -9.45 1.27 -2.24
N VAL A 43 -9.31 2.54 -1.91
CA VAL A 43 -10.15 3.64 -2.44
C VAL A 43 -9.47 4.33 -3.60
N ASN A 44 -8.17 4.57 -3.46
CA ASN A 44 -7.33 5.19 -4.46
C ASN A 44 -5.89 4.75 -4.25
N VAL A 45 -5.13 4.69 -5.34
CA VAL A 45 -3.69 4.54 -5.35
C VAL A 45 -3.13 5.37 -6.50
N ASP A 46 -2.08 6.12 -6.22
CA ASP A 46 -1.27 6.83 -7.20
C ASP A 46 0.11 6.19 -7.25
N PHE A 47 0.49 5.66 -8.42
CA PHE A 47 1.79 5.05 -8.66
C PHE A 47 2.71 6.05 -9.34
N ARG A 48 3.87 6.28 -8.71
CA ARG A 48 4.91 7.17 -9.17
C ARG A 48 6.13 6.33 -9.51
N GLU A 49 6.32 6.08 -10.79
CA GLU A 49 7.54 5.45 -11.30
C GLU A 49 8.51 6.56 -11.71
N LEU A 50 9.45 6.90 -10.82
CA LEU A 50 10.51 7.87 -11.09
C LEU A 50 11.87 7.18 -10.96
N GLU A 51 12.72 7.29 -11.99
CA GLU A 51 14.09 6.77 -11.97
C GLU A 51 14.21 5.28 -11.57
N GLY A 52 13.24 4.45 -11.97
CA GLY A 52 13.22 3.02 -11.65
C GLY A 52 12.88 2.68 -10.21
N ARG A 53 12.39 3.66 -9.42
CA ARG A 53 11.83 3.43 -8.08
C ARG A 53 10.32 3.25 -8.19
N LEU A 54 9.82 2.16 -7.60
CA LEU A 54 8.40 1.88 -7.50
C LEU A 54 7.85 2.56 -6.25
N GLU A 55 7.37 3.79 -6.38
CA GLU A 55 6.73 4.53 -5.31
C GLU A 55 5.21 4.63 -5.52
N PHE A 56 4.46 4.70 -4.43
CA PHE A 56 3.02 4.88 -4.43
C PHE A 56 2.56 5.60 -3.16
N ALA A 57 1.40 6.22 -3.24
CA ALA A 57 0.62 6.67 -2.10
C ALA A 57 -0.85 6.35 -2.36
N GLY A 58 -1.59 5.97 -1.33
CA GLY A 58 -2.97 5.54 -1.46
C GLY A 58 -3.78 5.72 -0.19
N VAL A 59 -5.08 5.55 -0.34
CA VAL A 59 -6.03 5.57 0.77
C VAL A 59 -6.82 4.27 0.75
N MET A 60 -6.93 3.64 1.91
CA MET A 60 -7.79 2.50 2.14
C MET A 60 -8.87 2.85 3.14
N LYS A 61 -10.00 2.15 3.08
CA LYS A 61 -11.12 2.26 4.01
C LYS A 61 -11.52 0.90 4.56
N LYS A 62 -12.07 0.86 5.76
CA LYS A 62 -12.67 -0.35 6.36
C LYS A 62 -13.95 0.03 7.07
N GLN A 63 -15.02 -0.76 6.91
CA GLN A 63 -16.27 -0.51 7.63
C GLN A 63 -16.06 -0.82 9.13
N ARG A 64 -16.47 0.11 10.00
CA ARG A 64 -16.45 -0.04 11.45
C ARG A 64 -17.69 -0.76 11.96
#